data_AF-R7AIY4-F1
#
_entry.id   AF-R7AIY4-F1
#
_cell.length_a   1.000
_cell.length_b   1.000
_cell.length_c   1.000
_cell.angle_alpha   90.00
_cell.angle_beta   90.00
_cell.angle_gamma   90.00
#
_symmetry.space_group_name_H-M   'P 1'
#
loop_
_entity.id
_entity.type
_entity.pdbx_description
1 polymer ?
#
loop_
_entity_poly.entity_id
_entity_poly.type
_entity_poly.pdbx_seq_one_letter_code
_entity_poly.pdbx_strand_id
1 'polypeptide(L)'
;MTKEQWAAVEQKILNYPYTIAKIRADGHVLSLSMQRDKMQLVIVVYVDGKIDYHWLREDCEIRRKFFQQRKRSLLTQKDRERLKREKKSIREEITAQATYYSYSPYWTSFTALRRHLEKNCESITPYEEGEHADTDPDGESVI
;
A
#
# COMPACT_ATOMS: atom_id res chain seq x y z
N MET A 1 5.75 -12.92 -11.74
CA MET A 1 6.98 -12.32 -11.15
C MET A 1 7.93 -13.40 -10.65
N THR A 2 9.21 -13.38 -11.05
CA THR A 2 10.27 -14.22 -10.46
C THR A 2 10.91 -13.53 -9.25
N LYS A 3 11.75 -14.26 -8.49
CA LYS A 3 12.48 -13.69 -7.35
C LYS A 3 13.42 -12.55 -7.79
N GLU A 4 14.05 -12.71 -8.93
CA GLU A 4 14.98 -11.74 -9.52
C GLU A 4 14.24 -10.48 -9.97
N GLN A 5 13.05 -10.63 -10.56
CA GLN A 5 12.20 -9.50 -10.94
C GLN A 5 11.76 -8.70 -9.71
N TRP A 6 11.38 -9.38 -8.63
CA TRP A 6 11.05 -8.70 -7.38
C TRP A 6 12.25 -7.98 -6.77
N ALA A 7 13.43 -8.58 -6.80
CA ALA A 7 14.65 -7.95 -6.33
C ALA A 7 14.99 -6.68 -7.15
N ALA A 8 14.80 -6.72 -8.48
CA ALA A 8 15.00 -5.55 -9.32
C ALA A 8 14.05 -4.39 -8.97
N VAL A 9 12.77 -4.69 -8.69
CA VAL A 9 11.79 -3.70 -8.22
C VAL A 9 12.21 -3.11 -6.87
N GLU A 10 12.63 -3.95 -5.92
CA GLU A 10 13.10 -3.51 -4.60
C GLU A 10 14.34 -2.62 -4.70
N GLN A 11 15.33 -3.00 -5.50
CA GLN A 11 16.54 -2.21 -5.73
C GLN A 11 16.21 -0.86 -6.40
N LYS A 12 15.27 -0.84 -7.36
CA LYS A 12 14.84 0.38 -8.04
C LYS A 12 14.24 1.40 -7.06
N ILE A 13 13.45 0.97 -6.08
CA ILE A 13 12.84 1.88 -5.09
C ILE A 13 13.78 2.25 -3.93
N LEU A 14 14.80 1.44 -3.62
CA LEU A 14 15.72 1.69 -2.50
C LEU A 14 16.92 2.55 -2.89
N ASN A 15 17.47 2.36 -4.08
CA ASN A 15 18.78 2.93 -4.44
C ASN A 15 18.71 4.34 -5.00
N TYR A 16 17.56 4.77 -5.48
CA TYR A 16 17.42 6.06 -6.13
C TYR A 16 16.40 6.93 -5.39
N PRO A 17 16.80 8.14 -4.93
CA PRO A 17 15.81 9.11 -4.48
C PRO A 17 14.90 9.45 -5.67
N TYR A 18 13.58 9.48 -5.42
CA TYR A 18 12.54 9.85 -6.39
C TYR A 18 12.27 8.86 -7.54
N THR A 19 12.79 7.63 -7.50
CA THR A 19 12.40 6.62 -8.49
C THR A 19 11.06 5.98 -8.20
N ILE A 20 10.39 5.63 -9.31
CA ILE A 20 9.15 4.90 -9.32
C ILE A 20 9.43 3.55 -9.99
N ALA A 21 9.14 2.46 -9.27
CA ALA A 21 9.10 1.13 -9.87
C ALA A 21 7.66 0.80 -10.25
N LYS A 22 7.45 0.37 -11.50
CA LYS A 22 6.12 0.01 -11.99
C LYS A 22 6.01 -1.51 -12.13
N ILE A 23 4.86 -2.05 -11.76
CA ILE A 23 4.47 -3.44 -12.01
C ILE A 23 3.03 -3.46 -12.50
N ARG A 24 2.63 -4.51 -13.23
CA ARG A 24 1.21 -4.75 -13.53
C ARG A 24 0.68 -5.82 -12.59
N ALA A 25 -0.47 -5.56 -11.98
CA ALA A 25 -1.16 -6.50 -11.11
C ALA A 25 -2.67 -6.46 -11.37
N ASP A 26 -3.27 -7.61 -11.70
CA ASP A 26 -4.71 -7.76 -11.93
C ASP A 26 -5.32 -6.69 -12.85
N GLY A 27 -4.63 -6.37 -13.95
CA GLY A 27 -5.08 -5.38 -14.93
C GLY A 27 -4.75 -3.92 -14.59
N HIS A 28 -4.20 -3.64 -13.40
CA HIS A 28 -3.82 -2.28 -12.98
C HIS A 28 -2.31 -2.07 -13.04
N VAL A 29 -1.89 -0.83 -13.30
CA VAL A 29 -0.49 -0.41 -13.21
C VAL A 29 -0.24 0.10 -11.80
N LEU A 30 0.55 -0.64 -11.02
CA LEU A 30 0.98 -0.21 -9.70
C LEU A 30 2.30 0.52 -9.80
N SER A 31 2.31 1.80 -9.39
CA SER A 31 3.53 2.59 -9.25
C SER A 31 3.95 2.61 -7.79
N LEU A 32 5.15 2.10 -7.52
CA LEU A 32 5.73 1.99 -6.19
C LEU A 32 6.83 3.04 -6.05
N SER A 33 6.67 3.94 -5.09
CA SER A 33 7.67 4.98 -4.82
C SER A 33 8.05 5.00 -3.35
N MET A 34 9.33 5.19 -3.04
CA MET A 34 9.77 5.45 -1.67
C MET A 34 9.55 6.93 -1.33
N GLN A 35 8.83 7.19 -0.24
CA GLN A 35 8.55 8.53 0.25
C GLN A 35 8.77 8.62 1.76
N ARG A 36 8.96 9.84 2.25
CA ARG A 36 9.03 10.12 3.69
C ARG A 36 7.63 10.42 4.21
N ASP A 37 7.11 9.55 5.06
CA ASP A 37 5.92 9.82 5.86
C ASP A 37 6.38 10.20 7.28
N LYS A 38 6.28 11.49 7.62
CA LYS A 38 6.76 12.06 8.88
C LYS A 38 8.26 11.75 9.13
N MET A 39 8.56 10.83 10.03
CA MET A 39 9.92 10.45 10.44
C MET A 39 10.36 9.08 9.89
N GLN A 40 9.54 8.42 9.07
CA GLN A 40 9.82 7.09 8.52
C GLN A 40 9.80 7.10 6.99
N LEU A 41 10.61 6.22 6.39
CA LEU A 41 10.51 5.92 4.96
C LEU A 41 9.42 4.86 4.75
N VAL A 42 8.54 5.12 3.79
CA VAL A 42 7.44 4.24 3.40
C VAL A 42 7.42 4.07 1.89
N ILE A 43 6.89 2.95 1.44
CA ILE A 43 6.60 2.66 0.04
C ILE A 43 5.14 3.03 -0.19
N VAL A 44 4.90 3.93 -1.12
CA VAL A 44 3.57 4.38 -1.51
C VAL A 44 3.16 3.62 -2.78
N VAL A 45 1.96 3.04 -2.76
CA VAL A 45 1.36 2.35 -3.90
C VAL A 45 0.34 3.28 -4.57
N TYR A 46 0.62 3.69 -5.79
CA TYR A 46 -0.34 4.34 -6.68
C TYR A 46 -0.94 3.31 -7.61
N VAL A 47 -2.26 3.37 -7.79
CA VAL A 47 -3.00 2.49 -8.70
C VAL A 47 -3.40 3.33 -9.90
N ASP A 48 -2.92 2.95 -11.07
CA ASP A 48 -3.08 3.69 -12.33
C ASP A 48 -2.67 5.17 -12.18
N GLY A 49 -1.56 5.39 -11.47
CA GLY A 49 -0.96 6.71 -11.26
C GLY A 49 -1.62 7.58 -10.19
N LYS A 50 -2.69 7.13 -9.53
CA LYS A 50 -3.39 7.91 -8.49
C LYS A 50 -3.60 7.14 -7.19
N ILE A 51 -3.94 7.87 -6.14
CA ILE A 51 -4.50 7.35 -4.89
C ILE A 51 -5.83 8.06 -4.71
N ASP A 52 -6.93 7.32 -4.86
CA ASP A 52 -8.26 7.85 -4.65
C ASP A 52 -8.68 7.71 -3.18
N TYR A 53 -9.21 8.79 -2.61
CA TYR A 53 -9.73 8.80 -1.25
C TYR A 53 -10.90 7.82 -1.08
N HIS A 54 -11.71 7.62 -2.12
CA HIS A 54 -12.81 6.66 -2.09
C HIS A 54 -12.32 5.24 -1.75
N TRP A 55 -11.15 4.84 -2.26
CA TRP A 55 -10.56 3.53 -1.97
C TRP A 55 -10.17 3.35 -0.49
N LEU A 56 -9.89 4.44 0.22
CA LEU A 56 -9.54 4.40 1.65
C LEU A 56 -10.77 4.27 2.54
N ARG A 57 -11.90 4.85 2.12
CA ARG A 57 -13.13 4.95 2.91
C ARG A 57 -14.09 3.80 2.61
N GLU A 58 -14.27 3.45 1.35
CA GLU A 58 -15.35 2.57 0.88
C GLU A 58 -14.82 1.21 0.44
N ASP A 59 -15.68 0.20 0.53
CA ASP A 59 -15.30 -1.17 0.21
C ASP A 59 -15.24 -1.40 -1.29
N CYS A 60 -14.02 -1.64 -1.78
CA CYS A 60 -13.73 -1.85 -3.19
C CYS A 60 -12.64 -2.90 -3.35
N GLU A 61 -12.51 -3.42 -4.57
CA GLU A 61 -11.51 -4.45 -4.87
C GLU A 61 -10.08 -3.91 -4.75
N ILE A 62 -9.86 -2.67 -5.19
CA ILE A 62 -8.57 -1.97 -5.14
C ILE A 62 -7.97 -2.01 -3.73
N ARG A 63 -8.74 -1.63 -2.70
CA ARG A 63 -8.20 -1.60 -1.33
C ARG A 63 -7.95 -2.98 -0.75
N ARG A 64 -8.71 -3.99 -1.21
CA ARG A 64 -8.55 -5.39 -0.75
C ARG A 64 -7.31 -6.04 -1.36
N LYS A 65 -7.00 -5.68 -2.61
CA LYS A 65 -5.89 -6.25 -3.38
C LYS A 65 -4.56 -5.53 -3.18
N PHE A 66 -4.57 -4.21 -3.10
CA PHE A 66 -3.34 -3.39 -3.17
C PHE A 66 -3.02 -2.62 -1.89
N PHE A 67 -3.99 -2.36 -1.01
CA PHE A 67 -3.79 -1.52 0.17
C PHE A 67 -3.57 -2.34 1.45
N GLN A 68 -2.73 -1.80 2.33
CA GLN A 68 -2.43 -2.41 3.60
C GLN A 68 -3.63 -2.28 4.55
N GLN A 69 -4.26 -3.40 4.86
CA GLN A 69 -5.23 -3.49 5.96
C GLN A 69 -4.50 -3.55 7.29
N ARG A 70 -4.82 -2.65 8.22
CA ARG A 70 -4.32 -2.66 9.61
C ARG A 70 -5.47 -2.77 10.58
N LYS A 71 -5.39 -3.74 11.49
CA LYS A 71 -6.27 -3.85 12.65
C LYS A 71 -5.90 -2.77 13.67
N ARG A 72 -6.87 -1.93 14.02
CA ARG A 72 -6.75 -0.85 15.01
C ARG A 72 -7.74 -1.08 16.13
N SER A 73 -7.51 -0.41 17.26
CA SER A 73 -8.40 -0.47 18.42
C SER A 73 -8.59 0.94 18.97
N LEU A 74 -9.83 1.29 19.27
CA LEU A 74 -10.20 2.53 19.96
C LEU A 74 -9.86 2.48 21.46
N LEU A 75 -9.54 1.30 22.00
CA LEU A 75 -9.19 1.15 23.40
C LEU A 75 -7.84 1.78 23.71
N THR A 76 -7.85 2.72 24.64
CA THR A 76 -6.64 3.31 25.22
C THR A 76 -5.93 2.29 26.11
N GLN A 77 -4.69 2.59 26.52
CA GLN A 77 -3.97 1.76 27.48
C GLN A 77 -4.74 1.59 28.79
N LYS A 78 -5.36 2.67 29.28
CA LYS A 78 -6.17 2.67 30.51
C LYS A 78 -7.39 1.76 30.38
N ASP A 79 -8.06 1.78 29.23
CA ASP A 79 -9.22 0.91 28.98
C ASP A 79 -8.80 -0.56 28.97
N ARG A 80 -7.69 -0.87 28.30
CA ARG A 80 -7.13 -2.23 28.26
C ARG A 80 -6.77 -2.74 29.65
N GLU A 81 -6.26 -1.89 30.53
CA GLU A 81 -5.95 -2.26 31.92
C GLU A 81 -7.21 -2.52 32.76
N ARG A 82 -8.27 -1.72 32.57
CA ARG A 82 -9.57 -1.97 33.21
C ARG A 82 -10.18 -3.28 32.73
N LEU A 83 -10.14 -3.53 31.42
CA LEU A 83 -10.60 -4.76 30.77
C LEU A 83 -9.90 -6.04 31.25
N LYS A 84 -8.68 -5.95 31.81
CA LYS A 84 -7.98 -7.10 32.40
C LYS A 84 -8.68 -7.64 33.66
N ARG A 85 -9.46 -6.80 34.35
CA ARG A 85 -10.19 -7.17 35.58
C ARG A 85 -11.55 -7.79 35.26
N GLU A 86 -12.04 -7.58 34.05
CA GLU A 86 -13.31 -8.13 33.57
C GLU A 86 -13.18 -9.59 33.13
N LYS A 87 -14.34 -10.27 33.11
CA LYS A 87 -14.47 -11.64 32.59
C LYS A 87 -14.05 -11.72 31.13
N LYS A 88 -13.53 -12.89 30.72
CA LYS A 88 -13.02 -13.13 29.37
C LYS A 88 -14.05 -12.79 28.27
N SER A 89 -15.31 -13.19 28.45
CA SER A 89 -16.39 -12.92 27.49
C SER A 89 -16.61 -11.43 27.26
N ILE A 90 -16.71 -10.64 28.34
CA ILE A 90 -16.88 -9.18 28.29
C ILE A 90 -15.66 -8.53 27.62
N ARG A 91 -14.45 -9.02 27.94
CA ARG A 91 -13.22 -8.52 27.32
C ARG A 91 -13.21 -8.72 25.82
N GLU A 92 -13.57 -9.91 25.35
CA GLU A 92 -13.60 -10.23 23.93
C GLU A 92 -14.65 -9.41 23.19
N GLU A 93 -15.85 -9.25 23.77
CA GLU A 93 -16.92 -8.44 23.21
C GLU A 93 -16.51 -6.96 23.05
N ILE A 94 -16.01 -6.34 24.12
CA ILE A 94 -15.58 -4.93 24.09
C ILE A 94 -14.38 -4.77 23.14
N THR A 95 -13.45 -5.72 23.11
CA THR A 95 -12.32 -5.67 22.18
C THR A 95 -12.78 -5.77 20.73
N ALA A 96 -13.77 -6.61 20.44
CA ALA A 96 -14.34 -6.75 19.10
C ALA A 96 -15.05 -5.47 18.66
N GLN A 97 -15.92 -4.90 19.51
CA GLN A 97 -16.64 -3.65 19.22
C GLN A 97 -15.70 -2.46 19.04
N ALA A 98 -14.62 -2.40 19.83
CA ALA A 98 -13.64 -1.32 19.73
C ALA A 98 -12.58 -1.55 18.64
N THR A 99 -12.59 -2.71 17.97
CA THR A 99 -11.68 -3.01 16.86
C THR A 99 -12.26 -2.44 15.57
N TYR A 100 -11.42 -1.74 14.80
CA TYR A 100 -11.75 -1.34 13.43
C TYR A 100 -10.57 -1.61 12.51
N TYR A 101 -10.82 -1.66 11.21
CA TYR A 101 -9.79 -1.85 10.20
C TYR A 101 -9.58 -0.55 9.43
N SER A 102 -8.32 -0.16 9.28
CA SER A 102 -7.92 0.97 8.45
C SER A 102 -7.17 0.47 7.22
N TYR A 103 -7.42 1.06 6.05
CA TYR A 103 -6.71 0.76 4.82
C TYR A 103 -5.76 1.90 4.47
N SER A 104 -4.57 1.55 3.99
CA SER A 104 -3.50 2.51 3.73
C SER A 104 -2.72 2.12 2.47
N PRO A 105 -2.42 3.06 1.56
CA PRO A 105 -1.56 2.79 0.40
C PRO A 105 -0.08 2.73 0.79
N TYR A 106 0.24 3.08 2.04
CA TYR A 106 1.59 3.12 2.59
C TYR A 106 2.02 1.78 3.19
N TRP A 107 3.22 1.34 2.81
CA TRP A 107 3.86 0.12 3.28
C TRP A 107 5.23 0.43 3.89
N THR A 108 5.52 -0.08 5.08
CA THR A 108 6.81 0.13 5.74
C THR A 108 7.85 -0.93 5.36
N SER A 109 7.47 -1.94 4.58
CA SER A 109 8.35 -3.04 4.19
C SER A 109 7.96 -3.55 2.81
N PHE A 110 8.94 -3.62 1.90
CA PHE A 110 8.75 -4.19 0.57
C PHE A 110 8.37 -5.67 0.64
N THR A 111 8.99 -6.44 1.54
CA THR A 111 8.64 -7.85 1.75
C THR A 111 7.18 -8.02 2.17
N ALA A 112 6.65 -7.12 3.02
CA ALA A 112 5.24 -7.17 3.42
C ALA A 112 4.31 -6.82 2.25
N LEU A 113 4.65 -5.80 1.46
CA LEU A 113 3.93 -5.44 0.24
C LEU A 113 3.91 -6.61 -0.75
N ARG A 114 5.07 -7.20 -1.05
CA ARG A 114 5.21 -8.34 -1.96
C ARG A 114 4.31 -9.49 -1.55
N ARG A 115 4.41 -9.94 -0.30
CA ARG A 115 3.58 -11.03 0.24
C ARG A 115 2.09 -10.73 0.15
N HIS A 116 1.70 -9.48 0.34
CA HIS A 116 0.30 -9.07 0.20
C HIS A 116 -0.17 -9.15 -1.25
N LEU A 117 0.63 -8.63 -2.19
CA LEU A 117 0.29 -8.70 -3.62
C LEU A 117 0.23 -10.16 -4.09
N GLU A 118 1.24 -10.98 -3.77
CA GLU A 118 1.27 -12.41 -4.10
C GLU A 118 0.09 -13.21 -3.54
N LYS A 119 -0.49 -12.75 -2.43
CA LYS A 119 -1.65 -13.41 -1.81
C LYS A 119 -2.98 -12.97 -2.43
N ASN A 120 -3.12 -11.70 -2.80
CA ASN A 120 -4.42 -11.11 -3.17
C ASN A 120 -4.57 -10.86 -4.68
N CYS A 121 -3.47 -10.90 -5.44
CA CYS A 121 -3.51 -10.74 -6.89
C CYS A 121 -3.36 -12.10 -7.57
N GLU A 122 -4.12 -12.33 -8.63
CA GLU A 122 -4.05 -13.56 -9.43
C GLU A 122 -2.93 -13.47 -10.48
N SER A 123 -2.68 -12.26 -10.98
CA SER A 123 -1.69 -11.98 -12.01
C SER A 123 -0.77 -10.84 -11.60
N ILE A 124 0.54 -11.08 -11.65
CA ILE A 124 1.55 -10.03 -11.44
C ILE A 124 2.68 -10.22 -12.46
N THR A 125 2.88 -9.19 -13.28
CA THR A 125 3.92 -9.17 -14.32
C THR A 125 4.80 -7.93 -14.20
N PRO A 126 6.06 -7.99 -14.67
CA PRO A 126 6.86 -6.79 -14.85
C PRO A 126 6.12 -5.77 -15.70
N TYR A 127 6.36 -4.49 -15.42
CA TYR A 127 5.96 -3.43 -16.33
C TYR A 127 7.07 -3.25 -17.37
N GLU A 128 6.78 -3.58 -18.62
CA GLU A 128 7.65 -3.25 -19.75
C GLU A 128 7.33 -1.82 -20.20
N GLU A 129 8.30 -0.92 -20.08
CA GLU A 129 8.23 0.43 -20.66
C GLU A 129 8.35 0.28 -22.18
N GLY A 130 7.22 0.00 -22.84
CA GLY A 130 7.07 0.23 -24.27
C GLY A 130 6.86 1.72 -24.51
N GLU A 131 7.70 2.30 -25.38
CA GLU A 131 7.59 3.64 -25.97
C GLU A 131 6.17 4.22 -25.92
N HIS A 132 5.96 5.18 -25.03
CA HIS A 132 5.04 6.28 -25.32
C HIS A 132 5.61 7.53 -24.70
N ALA A 133 6.01 8.40 -25.61
CA ALA A 133 6.50 9.75 -25.43
C ALA A 133 5.82 10.47 -24.26
N ASP A 134 6.65 11.09 -23.42
CA ASP A 134 6.31 12.38 -22.84
C ASP A 134 6.06 13.33 -24.03
N THR A 135 4.83 13.32 -24.55
CA THR A 135 4.33 14.42 -25.35
C THR A 135 3.75 15.40 -24.36
N ASP A 136 4.52 16.44 -24.07
CA ASP A 136 3.99 17.66 -23.49
C ASP A 136 2.76 18.10 -24.31
N PRO A 137 1.62 18.45 -23.69
CA PRO A 137 0.49 19.01 -24.43
C PRO A 137 0.78 20.41 -24.97
N ASP A 138 1.81 21.07 -24.46
CA ASP A 138 2.12 22.46 -24.75
C ASP A 138 3.46 22.54 -25.48
N GLY A 139 3.38 22.35 -26.80
CA GLY A 139 4.48 22.59 -27.72
C GLY A 139 4.83 24.07 -27.83
N GLU A 140 5.48 24.62 -26.81
CA GLU A 140 6.15 25.92 -26.90
C GLU A 140 7.63 25.78 -26.54
N SER A 141 8.47 25.90 -27.56
CA SER A 141 9.88 26.23 -27.37
C SER A 141 9.97 27.65 -26.82
N VAL A 142 10.55 27.83 -25.64
CA VAL A 142 11.01 29.14 -25.21
C VAL A 142 12.50 29.25 -25.56
N ILE A 143 12.74 30.15 -26.53
CA ILE A 143 14.00 30.80 -26.96
C ILE A 143 15.23 30.67 -26.06
#